data_AF-A0A8H9HYM5-F1
#
_entry.id   AF-A0A8H9HYM5-F1
#
_cell.length_a   1.000
_cell.length_b   1.000
_cell.length_c   1.000
_cell.angle_alpha   90.00
_cell.angle_beta   90.00
_cell.angle_gamma   90.00
#
_symmetry.space_group_name_H-M   'P 1'
#
loop_
_entity.id
_entity.type
_entity.pdbx_description
1 polymer ?
#
loop_
_entity_poly.entity_id
_entity_poly.type
_entity_poly.pdbx_seq_one_letter_code
_entity_poly.pdbx_strand_id
1 'polypeptide(L)' 'MPADPQKLIPQGGGDAATGHRCPGAGVMVGLLESLAPRLARLDYTVPDQDLTIALGRVIARPRSGFVINLTS' A
#
# COMPACT_ATOMS: atom_id res chain seq x y z
N MET A 1 -0.99 14.79 -17.25
CA MET A 1 -2.47 14.72 -17.37
C MET A 1 -3.03 14.56 -15.97
N PRO A 2 -4.09 15.29 -15.59
CA PRO A 2 -4.76 14.98 -14.33
C PRO A 2 -5.33 13.56 -14.41
N ALA A 3 -5.12 12.76 -13.36
CA ALA A 3 -5.72 11.44 -13.26
C ALA A 3 -7.23 11.61 -13.19
N ASP A 4 -7.96 10.90 -14.06
CA ASP A 4 -9.41 10.75 -13.92
C ASP A 4 -9.68 10.03 -12.58
N PRO A 5 -10.34 10.68 -11.61
CA PRO A 5 -10.54 10.14 -10.25
C PRO A 5 -11.25 8.79 -10.23
N GLN A 6 -11.95 8.45 -11.31
CA GLN A 6 -12.70 7.21 -11.47
C GLN A 6 -11.82 6.05 -11.99
N LYS A 7 -10.60 6.32 -12.47
CA LYS A 7 -9.68 5.27 -12.95
C LYS A 7 -8.94 4.53 -11.84
N LEU A 8 -8.87 5.10 -10.63
CA LEU A 8 -8.21 4.49 -9.47
C LEU A 8 -9.17 4.44 -8.27
N ILE A 9 -9.79 3.27 -8.09
CA ILE A 9 -10.80 3.02 -7.05
C ILE A 9 -10.41 1.93 -6.04
N PRO A 10 -9.14 1.84 -5.57
CA PRO A 10 -8.73 0.78 -4.63
C PRO A 10 -9.46 0.85 -3.29
N GLN A 11 -10.16 1.96 -3.01
CA GLN A 11 -10.95 2.22 -1.80
C GLN A 11 -12.37 2.70 -2.16
N GLY A 12 -12.88 2.30 -3.33
CA GLY A 12 -14.18 2.75 -3.86
C GLY A 12 -14.09 4.07 -4.63
N GLY A 13 -15.04 4.25 -5.57
CA GLY A 13 -15.16 5.44 -6.42
C GLY A 13 -16.31 6.36 -6.00
N GLY A 14 -16.44 7.49 -6.69
CA GLY A 14 -17.48 8.49 -6.43
C GLY A 14 -17.10 9.52 -5.37
N ASP A 15 -18.08 10.31 -4.94
CA ASP A 15 -17.91 11.30 -3.87
C ASP A 15 -18.08 10.62 -2.49
N ALA A 16 -17.18 10.95 -1.56
CA ALA A 16 -17.21 10.44 -0.19
C ALA A 16 -18.23 11.17 0.71
N ALA A 17 -18.59 12.41 0.38
CA ALA A 17 -19.58 13.17 1.15
C ALA A 17 -21.03 12.74 0.85
N THR A 18 -21.27 12.23 -0.35
CA THR A 18 -22.62 11.93 -0.86
C THR A 18 -22.81 10.45 -1.26
N GLY A 19 -21.79 9.61 -1.08
CA GLY A 19 -21.81 8.20 -1.47
C GLY A 19 -21.06 7.26 -0.51
N HIS A 20 -20.73 6.07 -0.99
CA HIS A 20 -20.09 5.01 -0.19
C HIS A 20 -18.57 4.88 -0.46
N ARG A 21 -17.94 5.89 -1.04
CA ARG A 21 -16.48 5.92 -1.16
C ARG A 21 -15.88 5.86 0.25
N CYS A 22 -14.85 5.04 0.43
CA CYS A 22 -14.24 4.86 1.74
C CYS A 22 -13.75 6.22 2.30
N PRO A 23 -14.23 6.65 3.48
CA PRO A 23 -13.81 7.92 4.06
C PRO A 23 -12.33 7.92 4.48
N GLY A 24 -11.72 6.74 4.63
CA GLY A 24 -10.31 6.57 5.00
C GLY A 24 -9.31 6.70 3.85
N ALA A 25 -9.75 6.88 2.59
CA ALA A 25 -8.85 6.90 1.44
C ALA A 25 -7.76 7.98 1.54
N GLY A 26 -8.11 9.19 2.01
CA GLY A 26 -7.13 10.27 2.21
C GLY A 26 -6.14 9.98 3.35
N VAL A 27 -6.60 9.36 4.44
CA VAL A 27 -5.73 8.94 5.56
C VAL A 27 -4.71 7.91 5.09
N MET A 28 -5.14 6.92 4.29
CA MET A 28 -4.23 5.90 3.75
C MET A 28 -3.16 6.51 2.84
N VAL A 29 -3.53 7.47 1.98
CA VAL A 29 -2.57 8.19 1.13
C VAL A 29 -1.57 8.97 1.98
N GLY A 30 -2.03 9.74 2.97
CA GLY A 30 -1.14 10.50 3.86
C GLY A 30 -0.18 9.62 4.66
N LEU A 31 -0.63 8.43 5.09
CA LEU A 31 0.25 7.43 5.73
C LEU A 31 1.33 6.94 4.76
N LEU A 32 0.98 6.58 3.53
CA LEU A 32 1.94 6.14 2.52
C LEU A 32 2.95 7.25 2.16
N GLU A 33 2.46 8.47 1.93
CA GLU A 33 3.29 9.64 1.65
C GLU A 33 4.28 9.93 2.79
N SER A 34 3.87 9.71 4.04
CA SER A 34 4.71 9.94 5.22
C SER A 34 5.72 8.82 5.46
N LEU A 35 5.34 7.56 5.22
CA LEU A 35 6.13 6.38 5.59
C LEU A 35 7.04 5.89 4.46
N ALA A 36 6.58 5.91 3.19
CA ALA A 36 7.35 5.37 2.08
C ALA A 36 8.74 6.04 1.92
N PRO A 37 8.89 7.38 2.02
CA PRO A 37 10.21 8.01 1.95
C PRO A 37 11.11 7.66 3.14
N ARG A 38 10.54 7.37 4.32
CA ARG A 38 11.30 6.97 5.51
C ARG A 38 11.83 5.55 5.36
N LEU A 39 10.98 4.64 4.90
CA LEU A 39 11.37 3.26 4.62
C LEU A 39 12.40 3.18 3.49
N ALA A 40 12.30 4.05 2.48
CA ALA A 40 13.25 4.12 1.37
C ALA A 40 14.66 4.59 1.79
N ARG A 41 14.79 5.21 2.97
CA ARG A 41 16.07 5.69 3.54
C ARG A 41 16.55 4.85 4.71
N LEU A 42 15.80 3.82 5.09
CA LEU A 42 16.18 2.93 6.17
C LEU A 42 17.25 1.96 5.66
N ASP A 43 18.34 1.80 6.41
CA ASP A 43 19.36 0.79 6.12
C ASP A 43 18.91 -0.58 6.62
N TYR A 44 18.55 -1.47 5.70
CA TYR A 44 18.19 -2.85 6.00
C TYR A 44 18.66 -3.78 4.89
N THR A 45 18.77 -5.06 5.23
CA THR A 45 18.94 -6.13 4.25
C THR A 45 17.67 -6.95 4.13
N VAL A 46 17.44 -7.53 2.95
CA VAL A 46 16.32 -8.42 2.66
C VAL A 46 16.91 -9.82 2.49
N PRO A 47 16.74 -10.74 3.46
CA PRO A 47 17.25 -12.10 3.32
C PRO A 47 16.47 -12.85 2.23
N ASP A 48 17.06 -13.95 1.73
CA ASP A 48 16.39 -14.88 0.83
C ASP A 48 15.06 -15.34 1.44
N GLN A 49 13.98 -15.08 0.72
CA GLN A 49 12.63 -15.35 1.18
C GLN A 49 11.65 -15.43 0.03
N ASP A 50 10.46 -15.96 0.30
CA ASP A 50 9.43 -16.07 -0.72
C ASP A 50 8.52 -14.84 -0.80
N LEU A 51 8.74 -14.02 -1.82
CA LEU A 51 7.98 -12.80 -2.08
C LEU A 51 6.78 -12.99 -3.02
N THR A 52 6.42 -14.24 -3.38
CA THR A 52 5.30 -14.51 -4.28
C THR A 52 3.98 -13.97 -3.70
N ILE A 53 3.16 -13.34 -4.54
CA ILE A 53 1.82 -12.84 -4.19
C ILE A 53 0.77 -13.79 -4.74
N ALA A 54 0.01 -14.45 -3.86
CA ALA A 54 -1.10 -15.31 -4.26
C ALA A 54 -2.35 -14.48 -4.56
N LEU A 55 -2.62 -14.21 -5.84
CA LEU A 55 -3.78 -13.40 -6.28
C LEU A 55 -5.14 -14.06 -6.00
N GLY A 56 -5.17 -15.38 -5.80
CA GLY A 56 -6.38 -16.12 -5.39
C GLY A 56 -6.74 -15.98 -3.91
N ARG A 57 -5.92 -15.27 -3.11
CA ARG A 57 -6.17 -15.04 -1.68
C ARG A 57 -6.81 -13.67 -1.46
N VAL A 58 -7.95 -13.64 -0.79
CA VAL A 58 -8.58 -12.39 -0.32
C VAL A 58 -7.68 -11.76 0.75
N ILE A 59 -7.31 -10.49 0.53
CA ILE A 59 -6.22 -9.76 1.22
C ILE A 59 -4.84 -10.34 0.88
N ALA A 60 -4.40 -10.23 -0.38
CA ALA A 60 -3.10 -10.74 -0.82
C ALA A 60 -1.92 -10.00 -0.16
N ARG A 61 -0.85 -10.75 0.15
CA ARG A 61 0.43 -10.25 0.68
C ARG A 61 1.58 -11.17 0.25
N PRO A 62 2.86 -10.73 0.32
CA PRO A 62 4.00 -11.62 0.11
C PRO A 62 3.91 -12.83 1.03
N ARG A 63 4.21 -14.03 0.52
CA ARG A 63 4.08 -15.27 1.29
C ARG A 63 4.93 -15.26 2.58
N SER A 64 6.12 -14.68 2.53
CA SER A 64 6.98 -14.46 3.71
C SER A 64 6.51 -13.32 4.62
N GLY A 65 5.68 -12.40 4.14
CA GLY A 65 5.32 -11.17 4.85
C GLY A 65 6.35 -10.03 4.76
N PHE A 66 7.34 -10.12 3.86
CA PHE A 66 8.42 -9.15 3.67
C PHE A 66 9.27 -8.94 4.94
N VAL A 67 10.11 -9.93 5.23
CA VAL A 67 11.05 -9.93 6.36
C VAL A 67 12.25 -9.05 6.01
N ILE A 68 12.69 -8.21 6.94
CA ILE A 68 13.90 -7.39 6.83
C ILE A 68 14.79 -7.62 8.04
N ASN A 69 16.11 -7.48 7.84
CA ASN A 69 17.08 -7.38 8.94
C ASN A 69 17.58 -5.94 9.01
N LEU A 70 17.44 -5.32 10.18
CA LEU A 70 18.02 -3.99 10.41
C LEU A 70 19.54 -4.11 10.43
N THR A 71 20.20 -3.25 9.67
CA THR A 71 21.66 -3.12 9.72
C THR A 71 21.98 -2.22 10.91
N SER A 72 22.76 -2.73 11.86
CA SER A 72 23.24 -1.95 13.02
C SER A 72 24.25 -0.90 12.60
#